data_AF-A0AB34YA53-F1
#
_entry.id   AF-A0AB34YA53-F1
#
_cell.length_a   1.000
_cell.length_b   1.000
_cell.length_c   1.000
_cell.angle_alpha   90.00
_cell.angle_beta   90.00
_cell.angle_gamma   90.00
#
_symmetry.space_group_name_H-M   'P 1'
#
loop_
_entity.id
_entity.type
_entity.pdbx_description
1 polymer ?
#
loop_
_entity_poly.entity_id
_entity_poly.type
_entity_poly.pdbx_seq_one_letter_code
_entity_poly.pdbx_strand_id
1 'polypeptide(L)' 'MSSSHLVVVARNHRTGEIQLPLEDLTLYGVEPVKEDELVRGIAKQYDEDWGITLYGQVGPNYSGSKT' A
#
# COMPACT_ATOMS: atom_id res chain seq x y z
N MET A 1 -7.07 -7.56 19.03
CA MET A 1 -5.98 -7.62 18.03
C MET A 1 -6.12 -6.38 17.16
N SER A 2 -5.07 -5.56 17.05
CA SER A 2 -5.07 -4.39 16.16
C SER A 2 -4.84 -4.88 14.74
N SER A 3 -5.86 -4.85 13.90
CA SER A 3 -5.70 -5.10 12.46
C SER A 3 -5.15 -3.82 11.82
N SER A 4 -3.84 -3.76 11.62
CA SER A 4 -3.23 -2.73 10.77
C SER A 4 -3.80 -2.90 9.36
N HIS A 5 -4.46 -1.86 8.85
CA HIS A 5 -4.89 -1.78 7.46
C HIS A 5 -3.80 -1.02 6.71
N LEU A 6 -3.15 -1.70 5.78
CA LEU A 6 -2.08 -1.10 4.98
C LEU A 6 -2.49 -1.13 3.51
N VAL A 7 -2.25 -0.01 2.83
CA VAL A 7 -2.39 0.13 1.38
C VAL A 7 -1.01 0.30 0.79
N VAL A 8 -0.69 -0.49 -0.23
CA VAL A 8 0.53 -0.31 -1.03
C VAL A 8 0.30 0.76 -2.09
N VAL A 9 1.23 1.69 -2.19
CA VAL A 9 1.21 2.79 -3.14
C VAL A 9 2.48 2.78 -3.96
N ALA A 10 2.35 2.81 -5.29
CA ALA A 10 3.47 3.07 -6.19
C ALA A 10 3.36 4.48 -6.74
N ARG A 11 4.45 5.22 -6.69
CA ARG A 11 4.55 6.58 -7.21
C ARG A 11 5.76 6.70 -8.12
N ASN A 12 5.55 7.14 -9.36
CA ASN A 12 6.63 7.50 -10.25
C ASN A 12 7.13 8.92 -9.89
N HIS A 13 8.39 9.02 -9.49
CA HIS A 13 9.02 10.28 -9.09
C HIS A 13 9.33 11.21 -10.28
N ARG A 14 9.47 10.66 -11.49
CA ARG A 14 9.76 11.42 -12.70
C ARG A 14 8.51 12.02 -13.34
N THR A 15 7.43 11.23 -13.45
CA THR A 15 6.19 11.65 -14.12
C THR A 15 5.13 12.18 -13.15
N GLY A 16 5.25 11.86 -11.86
CA GLY A 16 4.22 12.16 -10.87
C GLY A 16 3.03 11.20 -10.90
N GLU A 17 3.06 10.15 -11.71
CA GLU A 17 2.04 9.11 -11.76
C GLU A 17 1.91 8.39 -10.41
N ILE A 18 0.67 8.05 -10.02
CA ILE A 18 0.37 7.32 -8.79
C ILE A 18 -0.55 6.15 -9.12
N GLN A 19 -0.20 4.97 -8.62
CA GLN A 19 -1.04 3.77 -8.69
C GLN A 19 -1.58 3.45 -7.28
N LEU A 20 -2.91 3.47 -7.15
CA LEU A 20 -3.65 3.40 -5.89
C LEU A 20 -5.02 2.71 -6.07
N PRO A 21 -5.34 1.65 -5.29
CA PRO A 21 -4.41 0.75 -4.60
C PRO A 21 -3.68 -0.15 -5.60
N LEU A 22 -2.46 -0.57 -5.27
CA LEU A 22 -1.80 -1.65 -5.98
C LEU A 22 -2.51 -2.96 -5.66
N GLU A 23 -3.47 -3.34 -6.51
CA GLU A 23 -4.27 -4.57 -6.42
C GLU A 23 -5.09 -4.71 -5.12
N ASP A 24 -5.59 -5.92 -4.86
CA ASP A 24 -6.37 -6.31 -3.67
C ASP A 24 -5.46 -6.51 -2.42
N LEU A 25 -4.31 -5.81 -2.39
CA LEU A 25 -3.34 -5.84 -1.29
C LEU A 25 -3.79 -4.89 -0.16
N THR A 26 -5.02 -5.09 0.33
CA THR A 26 -5.35 -4.61 1.66
C THR A 26 -4.82 -5.63 2.65
N LEU A 27 -3.71 -5.29 3.30
CA LEU A 27 -3.07 -6.19 4.23
C LEU A 27 -3.71 -6.08 5.60
N TYR A 28 -3.96 -7.22 6.24
CA TYR A 28 -4.50 -7.31 7.59
C TYR A 28 -3.53 -8.09 8.48
N GLY A 29 -3.11 -7.49 9.60
CA GLY A 29 -2.34 -8.20 10.63
C GLY A 29 -0.94 -8.64 10.20
N VAL A 30 -0.32 -7.90 9.28
CA VAL A 30 1.06 -8.16 8.85
C VAL A 30 2.02 -7.69 9.94
N GLU A 31 2.98 -8.55 10.29
CA GLU A 31 4.05 -8.21 11.23
C GLU A 31 5.04 -7.25 10.55
N PRO A 32 5.64 -6.26 11.25
CA PRO A 32 6.52 -5.27 10.63
C PRO A 32 7.66 -5.85 9.79
N VAL A 33 8.20 -7.02 10.16
CA VAL A 33 9.25 -7.70 9.39
C VAL A 33 8.74 -8.13 8.00
N LYS A 34 7.47 -8.54 7.91
CA LYS A 34 6.83 -8.94 6.65
C LYS A 34 6.41 -7.75 5.80
N GLU A 35 6.26 -6.56 6.39
CA GLU A 35 5.99 -5.31 5.66
C GLU A 35 7.17 -4.91 4.76
N ASP A 36 8.40 -4.92 5.29
CA ASP A 36 9.61 -4.59 4.51
C ASP A 36 9.86 -5.61 3.39
N GLU A 37 9.74 -6.92 3.69
CA GLU A 37 9.87 -7.97 2.68
C GLU A 37 8.85 -7.82 1.54
N LEU A 38 7.61 -7.49 1.87
CA LEU A 38 6.56 -7.26 0.88
C LEU A 38 6.87 -6.05 0.00
N VAL A 39 7.19 -4.90 0.60
CA VAL A 39 7.51 -3.67 -0.15
C VAL A 39 8.69 -3.90 -1.09
N ARG A 40 9.74 -4.58 -0.62
CA ARG A 40 10.88 -4.95 -1.47
C ARG A 40 10.49 -5.93 -2.58
N GLY A 41 9.61 -6.87 -2.29
CA GLY A 41 9.08 -7.81 -3.28
C GLY A 41 8.33 -7.12 -4.41
N ILE A 42 7.49 -6.14 -4.07
CA ILE A 42 6.74 -5.34 -5.03
C ILE A 42 7.69 -4.41 -5.80
N ALA A 43 8.62 -3.75 -5.13
CA ALA A 43 9.58 -2.84 -5.76
C ALA A 43 10.43 -3.50 -6.86
N LYS A 44 10.69 -4.81 -6.78
CA LYS A 44 11.38 -5.56 -7.84
C LYS A 44 10.64 -5.60 -9.18
N GLN A 45 9.34 -5.29 -9.19
CA GLN A 45 8.51 -5.27 -10.40
C GLN A 45 8.51 -3.90 -11.09
N TYR A 46 9.14 -2.90 -10.48
CA TYR A 46 9.18 -1.52 -10.95
C TYR A 46 10.60 -1.10 -11.32
N ASP A 47 10.70 -0.09 -12.19
CA ASP A 47 11.96 0.58 -12.48
C ASP A 47 12.35 1.59 -11.37
N GLU A 48 13.57 2.14 -11.46
CA GLU A 48 14.15 3.04 -10.46
C GLU A 48 13.42 4.38 -10.29
N ASP A 49 12.57 4.77 -11.26
CA ASP A 49 11.77 5.99 -11.14
C ASP A 49 10.59 5.80 -10.18
N TRP A 50 10.28 4.58 -9.74
CA TRP A 50 9.13 4.31 -8.88
C TRP A 50 9.51 4.07 -7.42
N GLY A 51 8.84 4.80 -6.53
CA GLY A 51 8.84 4.54 -5.09
C GLY A 51 7.64 3.70 -4.68
N ILE A 52 7.87 2.66 -3.89
CA ILE A 52 6.83 1.83 -3.27
C ILE A 52 6.74 2.19 -1.79
N THR A 53 5.54 2.45 -1.28
CA THR A 53 5.33 2.87 0.11
C THR A 53 4.06 2.23 0.69
N LEU A 54 4.13 1.86 1.97
CA LEU A 54 2.96 1.41 2.74
C LEU A 54 2.33 2.62 3.45
N TYR A 55 1.03 2.80 3.24
CA TYR A 55 0.24 3.76 3.98
C TYR A 55 -0.68 3.03 4.95
N GLY A 56 -0.55 3.38 6.23
CA GLY A 56 -1.50 2.97 7.26
C GLY A 56 -2.75 3.84 7.25
N GLN A 57 -3.83 3.33 7.83
CA GLN A 57 -5.06 4.10 8.04
C GLN A 57 -4.80 5.35 8.90
N VAL A 58 -4.96 6.54 8.31
CA VAL A 58 -4.92 7.83 9.01
C VAL A 58 -6.36 8.36 9.12
N GLY A 59 -7.14 7.85 10.05
CA GLY A 59 -8.50 8.37 10.34
C GLY A 59 -9.58 7.31 10.51
N PRO A 60 -10.81 7.71 10.89
CA PRO A 60 -11.92 6.79 11.10
C PRO A 60 -12.46 6.22 9.77
N ASN A 61 -12.91 4.96 9.79
CA ASN A 61 -13.62 4.34 8.66
C ASN A 61 -15.10 4.71 8.69
N TYR A 62 -15.67 5.03 7.53
CA TYR A 62 -17.10 5.24 7.34
C TYR A 62 -17.62 4.25 6.29
N SER A 63 -18.73 3.57 6.58
CA SER A 63 -19.38 2.64 5.66
C SER A 63 -20.67 3.23 5.10
N GLY A 64 -20.98 2.90 3.84
CA GLY A 64 -22.21 3.28 3.16
C GLY A 64 -22.69 2.16 2.25
N SER A 65 -23.99 2.07 2.02
CA SER A 65 -24.59 1.13 1.07
C SER A 65 -24.89 1.82 -0.25
N LYS A 66 -24.50 1.21 -1.37
CA LYS A 66 -24.93 1.63 -2.70
C LYS A 66 -26.30 1.01 -3.00
N THR A 67 -27.32 1.84 -3.14
CA THR A 67 -28.61 1.50 -3.77
C THR A 67 -28.54 1.69 -5.27
#